data_AF-A0A0X8JZA4-F1
#
_entry.id   AF-A0A0X8JZA4-F1
#
_cell.length_a   1.000
_cell.length_b   1.000
_cell.length_c   1.000
_cell.angle_alpha   90.00
_cell.angle_beta   90.00
_cell.angle_gamma   90.00
#
_symmetry.space_group_name_H-M   'P 1'
#
loop_
_entity.id
_entity.type
_entity.pdbx_description
1 polymer ?
#
loop_
_entity_poly.entity_id
_entity_poly.type
_entity_poly.pdbx_seq_one_letter_code
_entity_poly.pdbx_strand_id
1 'polypeptide(L)'
;MRKYQELSLDQIIEQVRMDKLSSDDFCLYGKEDGELALARSYWVSNYPDVVEDRDIYPADVVEQDLQLVYYGEQLIDVLSVALEEKPNASPQDLVEALNYYQQHDSFMPFEP
;
A
#
# COMPACT_ATOMS: atom_id res chain seq x y z
N MET A 1 -4.98 8.50 5.31
CA MET A 1 -4.19 7.73 6.30
C MET A 1 -3.44 8.69 7.22
N ARG A 2 -3.22 8.41 8.51
CA ARG A 2 -2.29 9.22 9.33
C ARG A 2 -0.86 8.90 8.92
N LYS A 3 -0.06 9.93 8.62
CA LYS A 3 1.34 9.83 8.19
C LYS A 3 2.31 9.78 9.39
N TYR A 4 3.55 9.41 9.12
CA TYR A 4 4.69 9.33 10.05
C TYR A 4 4.46 8.32 11.17
N GLN A 5 4.02 7.12 10.79
CA GLN A 5 3.81 6.00 11.69
C GLN A 5 4.08 4.68 10.97
N GLU A 6 4.43 3.67 11.75
CA GLU A 6 4.52 2.29 11.29
C GLU A 6 3.19 1.58 11.53
N LEU A 7 2.68 0.88 10.51
CA LEU A 7 1.46 0.07 10.57
C LEU A 7 1.71 -1.30 9.95
N SER A 8 1.11 -2.35 10.51
CA SER A 8 1.07 -3.64 9.81
C SER A 8 0.16 -3.55 8.58
N LEU A 9 0.42 -4.39 7.57
CA LEU A 9 -0.45 -4.45 6.39
C LEU A 9 -1.89 -4.82 6.74
N ASP A 10 -2.06 -5.70 7.74
CA ASP A 10 -3.37 -6.06 8.28
C ASP A 10 -4.13 -4.82 8.81
N GLN A 11 -3.46 -3.96 9.60
CA GLN A 11 -4.04 -2.71 10.11
C GLN A 11 -4.36 -1.70 8.99
N ILE A 12 -3.59 -1.69 7.90
CA ILE A 12 -3.85 -0.83 6.74
C ILE A 12 -5.10 -1.31 6.01
N ILE A 13 -5.18 -2.62 5.74
CA ILE A 13 -6.34 -3.27 5.11
C ILE A 13 -7.61 -3.02 5.93
N GLU A 14 -7.55 -3.18 7.26
CA GLU A 14 -8.69 -2.89 8.13
C GLU A 14 -9.15 -1.44 8.02
N GLN A 15 -8.24 -0.48 7.94
CA GLN A 15 -8.59 0.93 7.82
C GLN A 15 -9.26 1.26 6.48
N VAL A 16 -8.83 0.63 5.39
CA VAL A 16 -9.49 0.73 4.08
C VAL A 16 -10.90 0.15 4.15
N ARG A 17 -11.05 -1.08 4.68
CA ARG A 17 -12.35 -1.76 4.78
C ARG A 17 -13.38 -1.01 5.63
N MET A 18 -12.91 -0.28 6.64
CA MET A 18 -13.78 0.52 7.51
C MET A 18 -14.09 1.91 6.95
N ASP A 19 -13.65 2.23 5.73
CA ASP A 19 -13.73 3.56 5.13
C ASP A 19 -13.19 4.66 6.07
N LYS A 20 -12.12 4.33 6.80
CA LYS A 20 -11.51 5.22 7.79
C LYS A 20 -10.40 6.08 7.21
N LEU A 21 -10.14 5.97 5.91
CA LEU A 21 -9.12 6.74 5.23
C LEU A 21 -9.67 8.13 4.89
N SER A 22 -9.16 9.14 5.59
CA SER A 22 -9.48 10.53 5.27
C SER A 22 -8.85 11.03 3.96
N SER A 23 -7.93 10.26 3.37
CA SER A 23 -7.15 10.61 2.18
C SER A 23 -6.25 9.44 1.74
N ASP A 24 -6.05 9.35 0.43
CA ASP A 24 -5.11 8.54 -0.37
C ASP A 24 -3.73 9.21 -0.59
N ASP A 25 -3.56 10.47 -0.16
CA ASP A 25 -2.30 11.19 -0.16
C ASP A 25 -1.37 10.60 0.92
N PHE A 26 -0.83 9.41 0.68
CA PHE A 26 0.28 8.80 1.41
C PHE A 26 1.02 7.79 0.52
N CYS A 27 2.17 7.31 0.98
CA CYS A 27 2.89 6.19 0.41
C CYS A 27 3.28 5.20 1.53
N LEU A 28 3.39 3.92 1.17
CA LEU A 28 3.95 2.87 2.01
C LEU A 28 5.43 2.69 1.68
N TYR A 29 6.24 2.63 2.74
CA TYR A 29 7.68 2.42 2.65
C TYR A 29 8.11 1.21 3.49
N GLY A 30 9.10 0.45 3.01
CA GLY A 30 9.56 -0.79 3.63
C GLY A 30 11.06 -1.00 3.46
N LYS A 31 11.62 -1.97 4.19
CA LYS A 31 13.06 -2.30 4.18
C LYS A 31 13.47 -3.37 3.18
N GLU A 32 12.52 -4.17 2.70
CA GLU A 32 12.80 -5.34 1.87
C GLU A 32 12.05 -5.20 0.54
N ASP A 33 12.77 -5.39 -0.56
CA ASP A 33 12.16 -5.75 -1.84
C ASP A 33 11.58 -7.17 -1.71
N GLY A 34 10.25 -7.28 -1.72
CA GLY A 34 9.59 -8.57 -1.67
C GLY A 34 8.09 -8.47 -1.50
N GLU A 35 7.43 -9.62 -1.60
CA GLU A 35 5.97 -9.70 -1.51
C GLU A 35 5.44 -9.12 -0.20
N LEU A 36 4.34 -8.40 -0.31
CA LEU A 36 3.55 -7.93 0.80
C LEU A 36 3.05 -9.13 1.62
N ALA A 37 3.04 -8.98 2.94
CA ALA A 37 2.53 -9.98 3.87
C ALA A 37 1.88 -9.29 5.08
N LEU A 38 0.82 -9.90 5.62
CA LEU A 38 0.05 -9.34 6.74
C LEU A 38 0.90 -9.05 7.98
N ALA A 39 1.89 -9.91 8.25
CA ALA A 39 2.79 -9.78 9.40
C ALA A 39 3.89 -8.72 9.21
N ARG A 40 4.03 -8.15 8.01
CA ARG A 40 5.00 -7.09 7.72
C ARG A 40 4.42 -5.73 8.07
N SER A 41 5.30 -4.87 8.55
CA SER A 41 5.01 -3.47 8.86
C SER A 41 5.59 -2.55 7.80
N TYR A 42 4.86 -1.47 7.53
CA TYR A 42 5.22 -0.45 6.56
C TYR A 42 5.14 0.92 7.22
N TRP A 43 6.09 1.76 6.86
CA TRP A 43 6.11 3.15 7.26
C TRP A 43 5.22 3.96 6.31
N VAL A 44 4.28 4.72 6.87
CA VAL A 44 3.40 5.61 6.10
C VAL A 44 4.02 7.00 6.05
N SER A 45 4.36 7.51 4.86
CA SER A 45 4.86 8.89 4.70
C SER A 45 4.28 9.59 3.47
N ASN A 46 4.80 10.77 3.13
CA ASN A 46 4.40 11.52 1.94
C ASN A 46 4.86 10.83 0.66
N TYR A 47 4.35 11.31 -0.47
CA TYR A 47 4.91 11.03 -1.79
C TYR A 47 6.34 11.59 -1.89
N PRO A 48 7.19 10.98 -2.73
CA PRO A 48 8.42 11.63 -3.17
C PRO A 48 8.08 12.90 -3.96
N ASP A 49 8.86 13.96 -3.75
CA ASP A 49 8.79 15.16 -4.61
C ASP A 49 9.57 14.91 -5.90
N VAL A 50 9.08 15.41 -7.04
CA VAL A 50 9.82 15.32 -8.31
C VAL A 50 10.55 16.65 -8.56
N VAL A 51 11.88 16.61 -8.50
CA VAL A 51 12.75 17.78 -8.74
C VAL A 51 13.75 17.43 -9.83
N GLU A 52 13.74 18.16 -10.94
CA GLU A 52 14.64 17.93 -12.09
C GLU A 52 14.64 16.45 -12.57
N ASP A 53 13.45 15.89 -12.78
CA ASP A 53 13.23 14.49 -13.20
C ASP A 53 13.81 13.43 -12.22
N ARG A 54 13.98 13.79 -10.95
CA ARG A 54 14.43 12.87 -9.89
C ARG A 54 13.45 12.86 -8.72
N ASP A 55 13.23 11.66 -8.19
CA ASP A 55 12.45 11.47 -6.97
C ASP A 55 13.27 11.84 -5.73
N ILE A 56 12.73 12.78 -4.95
CA ILE A 56 13.26 13.22 -3.67
C ILE A 56 12.37 12.65 -2.58
N TYR A 57 12.87 11.60 -1.92
CA TYR A 57 12.12 10.90 -0.89
C TYR A 57 12.00 11.73 0.41
N PRO A 58 10.93 11.51 1.20
CA PRO A 58 10.76 12.14 2.51
C PRO A 58 11.97 11.91 3.44
N ALA A 59 12.31 12.89 4.26
CA ALA A 59 13.49 12.83 5.13
C ALA A 59 13.43 11.61 6.09
N ASP A 60 12.27 11.34 6.66
CA ASP A 60 12.01 10.20 7.55
C ASP A 60 12.17 8.83 6.86
N VAL A 61 11.96 8.78 5.54
CA VAL A 61 12.18 7.58 4.73
C VAL A 61 13.67 7.37 4.48
N VAL A 62 14.38 8.43 4.10
CA VAL A 62 15.83 8.40 3.84
C VAL A 62 16.62 8.09 5.11
N GLU A 63 16.27 8.70 6.25
CA GLU A 63 16.93 8.48 7.54
C GLU A 63 16.84 7.03 8.03
N GLN A 64 15.77 6.32 7.66
CA GLN A 64 15.52 4.95 8.05
C GLN A 64 15.95 3.91 7.00
N ASP A 65 16.53 4.36 5.89
CA ASP A 65 16.92 3.53 4.75
C ASP A 65 15.74 2.70 4.20
N LEU A 66 14.61 3.37 3.99
CA LEU A 66 13.37 2.75 3.49
C LEU A 66 13.18 3.02 1.99
N GLN A 67 12.53 2.09 1.31
CA GLN A 67 12.21 2.14 -0.11
C GLN A 67 10.70 2.24 -0.31
N LEU A 68 10.27 2.89 -1.40
CA LEU A 68 8.86 2.97 -1.76
C LEU A 68 8.33 1.59 -2.14
N VAL A 69 7.24 1.18 -1.49
CA VAL A 69 6.56 -0.10 -1.72
C VAL A 69 5.27 0.10 -2.50
N TYR A 70 4.48 1.13 -2.15
CA TYR A 70 3.18 1.36 -2.75
C TYR A 70 2.76 2.82 -2.64
N TYR A 71 2.16 3.36 -3.71
CA TYR A 71 1.46 4.63 -3.65
C TYR A 71 0.07 4.44 -3.02
N GLY A 72 -0.37 5.36 -2.17
CA GLY A 72 -1.63 5.24 -1.44
C GLY A 72 -2.84 5.11 -2.36
N GLU A 73 -2.85 5.85 -3.47
CA GLU A 73 -3.89 5.76 -4.52
C GLU A 73 -3.99 4.34 -5.08
N GLN A 74 -2.87 3.82 -5.61
CA GLN A 74 -2.85 2.46 -6.18
C GLN A 74 -3.25 1.40 -5.16
N LEU A 75 -2.83 1.55 -3.89
CA LEU A 75 -3.16 0.59 -2.83
C LEU A 75 -4.66 0.56 -2.58
N ILE A 76 -5.29 1.73 -2.50
CA ILE A 76 -6.73 1.85 -2.29
C ILE A 76 -7.49 1.31 -3.51
N ASP A 77 -7.05 1.62 -4.72
CA ASP A 77 -7.69 1.14 -5.95
C ASP A 77 -7.70 -0.39 -6.02
N VAL A 78 -6.55 -1.03 -5.78
CA VAL A 78 -6.45 -2.50 -5.82
C VAL A 78 -7.33 -3.14 -4.76
N LEU A 79 -7.33 -2.61 -3.54
CA LEU A 79 -8.17 -3.13 -2.47
C LEU A 79 -9.67 -2.89 -2.75
N SER A 80 -10.02 -1.76 -3.34
CA SER A 80 -11.40 -1.42 -3.67
C SER A 80 -11.93 -2.36 -4.77
N VAL A 81 -11.18 -2.55 -5.86
CA VAL A 81 -11.56 -3.49 -6.94
C VAL A 81 -11.68 -4.91 -6.39
N ALA A 82 -10.73 -5.37 -5.57
CA ALA A 82 -10.79 -6.70 -4.97
C ALA A 82 -12.04 -6.89 -4.07
N LEU A 83 -12.43 -5.87 -3.31
CA LEU A 83 -13.63 -5.89 -2.47
C LEU A 83 -14.92 -5.75 -3.28
N GLU A 84 -14.90 -5.06 -4.42
CA GLU A 84 -16.04 -4.99 -5.35
C GLU A 84 -16.29 -6.35 -6.01
N GLU A 85 -15.24 -7.01 -6.50
CA GLU A 85 -15.36 -8.34 -7.12
C GLU A 85 -15.62 -9.45 -6.10
N LYS A 86 -14.97 -9.39 -4.93
CA LYS A 86 -15.14 -10.35 -3.82
C LYS A 86 -15.45 -9.60 -2.51
N PRO A 87 -16.71 -9.25 -2.23
CA PRO A 87 -17.10 -8.53 -1.00
C PRO A 87 -16.74 -9.22 0.32
N ASN A 88 -16.56 -10.55 0.29
CA ASN A 88 -16.14 -11.36 1.43
C ASN A 88 -14.66 -11.76 1.38
N ALA A 89 -13.82 -11.02 0.64
CA ALA A 89 -12.39 -11.25 0.56
C ALA A 89 -11.76 -11.28 1.97
N SER A 90 -10.96 -12.31 2.22
CA SER A 90 -10.13 -12.42 3.40
C SER A 90 -8.96 -11.43 3.32
N PRO A 91 -8.32 -11.08 4.45
CA PRO A 91 -7.09 -10.30 4.41
C PRO A 91 -6.01 -10.92 3.51
N GLN A 92 -5.93 -12.26 3.45
CA GLN A 92 -5.01 -12.96 2.56
C GLN A 92 -5.35 -12.74 1.07
N ASP A 93 -6.63 -12.82 0.68
CA ASP A 93 -7.06 -12.53 -0.70
C ASP A 93 -6.62 -11.11 -1.14
N LEU A 94 -6.70 -10.14 -0.22
CA LEU A 94 -6.32 -8.75 -0.47
C LEU A 94 -4.81 -8.57 -0.59
N VAL A 95 -4.03 -9.33 0.19
CA VAL A 95 -2.57 -9.37 0.04
C VAL A 95 -2.17 -9.99 -1.30
N GLU A 96 -2.84 -11.06 -1.72
CA GLU A 96 -2.62 -11.68 -3.03
C GLU A 96 -2.93 -10.69 -4.16
N ALA A 97 -4.03 -9.93 -4.07
CA ALA A 97 -4.38 -8.90 -5.05
C ALA A 97 -3.32 -7.79 -5.15
N LEU A 98 -2.79 -7.30 -4.02
CA LEU A 98 -1.73 -6.29 -4.01
C LEU A 98 -0.41 -6.83 -4.61
N ASN A 99 -0.02 -8.04 -4.25
CA ASN A 99 1.16 -8.70 -4.81
C ASN A 99 1.01 -8.96 -6.31
N TYR A 100 -0.18 -9.40 -6.73
CA TYR A 100 -0.50 -9.60 -8.14
C TYR A 100 -0.36 -8.29 -8.93
N TYR A 101 -0.90 -7.18 -8.41
CA TYR A 101 -0.78 -5.89 -9.05
C TYR A 101 0.68 -5.43 -9.20
N GLN A 102 1.52 -5.59 -8.17
CA GLN A 102 2.96 -5.29 -8.27
C GLN A 102 3.69 -6.10 -9.35
N GLN A 103 3.26 -7.35 -9.58
CA GLN A 103 3.90 -8.25 -10.54
C GLN A 103 3.38 -8.08 -11.97
N HIS A 104 2.11 -7.73 -12.12
CA HIS A 104 1.41 -7.76 -13.41
C HIS A 104 0.98 -6.39 -13.93
N ASP A 105 1.03 -5.34 -13.10
CA ASP A 105 0.51 -3.99 -13.41
C ASP A 105 -0.96 -4.03 -13.86
N SER A 106 -1.73 -4.96 -13.26
CA SER A 106 -3.15 -5.18 -13.57
C SER A 106 -3.89 -5.72 -12.36
N PHE A 107 -5.19 -5.45 -12.26
CA PHE A 107 -6.03 -6.00 -11.20
C PHE A 107 -6.14 -7.53 -11.28
N MET A 108 -6.06 -8.18 -10.13
CA MET A 108 -6.27 -9.62 -10.02
C MET A 108 -7.75 -9.95 -10.29
N PRO A 109 -8.06 -10.84 -11.24
CA PRO A 109 -9.43 -11.28 -11.45
C PRO A 109 -9.86 -12.23 -10.32
N PHE A 110 -11.06 -12.02 -9.77
CA PHE A 110 -11.70 -12.98 -8.89
C PHE A 110 -12.68 -13.87 -9.67
N GLU A 111 -12.66 -15.18 -9.43
CA GLU A 111 -13.63 -16.08 -10.05
C GLU A 111 -15.06 -15.77 -9.53
N PRO A 112 -16.07 -15.71 -10.42
CA PRO A 112 -17.44 -15.33 -10.07
C PRO A 112 -18.25 -16.39 -9.33
#